data_AF-A0A3D4ABG0-F1
#
_entry.id   AF-A0A3D4ABG0-F1
#
_cell.length_a   1.000
_cell.length_b   1.000
_cell.length_c   1.000
_cell.angle_alpha   90.00
_cell.angle_beta   90.00
_cell.angle_gamma   90.00
#
_symmetry.space_group_name_H-M   'P 1'
#
loop_
_entity.id
_entity.type
_entity.pdbx_description
1 polymer ?
#
loop_
_entity_poly.entity_id
_entity_poly.type
_entity_poly.pdbx_seq_one_letter_code
_entity_poly.pdbx_strand_id
1 'polypeptide(L)'
;TKTIGIITGGAGSEIYRVAQEKIDMFITGEAPHWAAVAAEELGINLILGGHYATETFGVKALAARLSKKFSLPWQFIDRPTGL
;
A
#
# COMPACT_ATOMS: atom_id res chain seq x y z
N THR A 1 -0.38 -3.92 18.36
CA THR A 1 0.38 -3.13 17.36
C THR A 1 0.63 -1.75 17.91
N LYS A 2 1.89 -1.28 17.93
CA LYS A 2 2.30 0.07 18.34
C LYS A 2 2.80 0.88 17.14
N THR A 3 3.49 0.24 16.19
CA THR A 3 4.05 0.91 15.00
C THR A 3 3.67 0.19 13.71
N ILE A 4 3.16 0.92 12.73
CA ILE A 4 2.72 0.41 11.42
C ILE A 4 3.56 1.07 10.32
N GLY A 5 4.23 0.26 9.51
CA GLY A 5 4.86 0.68 8.25
C GLY A 5 3.91 0.49 7.08
N ILE A 6 3.85 1.45 6.15
CA ILE A 6 2.93 1.41 5.01
C ILE A 6 3.70 1.77 3.73
N ILE A 7 3.60 0.92 2.71
CA ILE A 7 4.05 1.20 1.34
C ILE A 7 2.99 0.64 0.39
N THR A 8 2.31 1.51 -0.38
CA THR A 8 1.28 1.10 -1.35
C THR A 8 1.86 0.26 -2.49
N GLY A 9 1.00 -0.39 -3.26
CA GLY A 9 1.42 -1.16 -4.43
C GLY A 9 2.14 -2.46 -4.06
N GLY A 10 3.13 -2.88 -4.84
CA GLY A 10 3.80 -4.18 -4.68
C GLY A 10 5.11 -4.12 -3.89
N ALA A 11 5.08 -3.86 -2.58
CA ALA A 11 6.29 -3.72 -1.77
C ALA A 11 6.60 -4.92 -0.86
N GLY A 12 5.88 -6.04 -1.00
CA GLY A 12 6.08 -7.22 -0.16
C GLY A 12 7.48 -7.84 -0.20
N SER A 13 8.23 -7.67 -1.30
CA SER A 13 9.62 -8.14 -1.40
C SER A 13 10.59 -7.38 -0.49
N GLU A 14 10.19 -6.21 0.03
CA GLU A 14 11.01 -5.38 0.93
C GLU A 14 10.88 -5.80 2.41
N ILE A 15 10.16 -6.88 2.73
CA ILE A 15 9.84 -7.29 4.11
C ILE A 15 11.08 -7.35 5.03
N TYR A 16 12.22 -7.87 4.57
CA TYR A 16 13.44 -7.93 5.36
C TYR A 16 14.04 -6.55 5.65
N ARG A 17 13.94 -5.62 4.69
CA ARG A 17 14.42 -4.24 4.86
C ARG A 17 13.50 -3.48 5.81
N VAL A 18 12.20 -3.60 5.58
CA VAL A 18 11.16 -2.95 6.38
C VAL A 18 11.16 -3.44 7.83
N ALA A 19 11.48 -4.72 8.08
CA ALA A 19 11.62 -5.27 9.41
C ALA A 19 12.71 -4.60 10.27
N GLN A 20 13.74 -4.02 9.64
CA GLN A 20 14.81 -3.31 10.34
C GLN A 20 14.35 -1.98 10.95
N GLU A 21 13.21 -1.45 10.49
CA GLU A 21 12.63 -0.18 10.95
C GLU A 21 11.86 -0.30 12.27
N LYS A 22 11.94 -1.45 12.97
CA LYS A 22 11.31 -1.69 14.28
C LYS A 22 9.79 -1.48 14.28
N ILE A 23 9.12 -1.96 13.23
CA ILE A 23 7.66 -1.94 13.10
C ILE A 23 7.04 -3.25 13.60
N ASP A 24 5.76 -3.21 13.98
CA ASP A 24 5.00 -4.41 14.40
C ASP A 24 4.07 -4.95 13.27
N MET A 25 3.86 -4.14 12.24
CA MET A 25 2.96 -4.42 11.13
C MET A 25 3.41 -3.71 9.87
N PHE A 26 3.45 -4.44 8.76
CA PHE A 26 3.68 -3.91 7.43
C PHE A 26 2.40 -4.03 6.60
N ILE A 27 1.96 -2.92 6.01
CA ILE A 27 0.83 -2.87 5.09
C ILE A 27 1.36 -2.53 3.69
N THR A 28 1.03 -3.38 2.73
CA THR A 28 1.28 -3.14 1.31
C THR A 28 0.13 -3.65 0.46
N GLY A 29 0.19 -3.48 -0.86
CA GLY A 29 -0.82 -3.99 -1.78
C GLY A 29 -0.58 -5.47 -2.09
N GLU A 30 0.60 -5.78 -2.63
CA GLU A 30 0.96 -7.13 -3.11
C GLU A 30 2.28 -7.61 -2.51
N ALA A 31 2.41 -8.93 -2.43
CA ALA A 31 3.63 -9.60 -2.01
C ALA A 31 3.77 -10.97 -2.70
N PRO A 32 5.01 -11.43 -2.98
CA PRO A 32 5.24 -12.81 -3.37
C PRO A 32 4.94 -13.77 -2.22
N HIS A 33 4.58 -15.02 -2.52
CA HIS A 33 4.20 -16.03 -1.52
C HIS A 33 5.20 -16.15 -0.35
N TRP A 34 6.50 -16.14 -0.66
CA TRP A 34 7.55 -16.28 0.36
C TRP A 34 7.59 -15.14 1.38
N ALA A 35 7.04 -13.96 1.06
CA ALA A 35 6.99 -12.83 1.98
C ALA A 35 6.05 -13.08 3.17
N ALA A 36 5.02 -13.92 3.01
CA ALA A 36 4.14 -14.31 4.12
C ALA A 36 4.90 -15.16 5.15
N VAL A 37 5.70 -16.12 4.68
CA VAL A 37 6.56 -16.95 5.53
C VAL A 37 7.62 -16.09 6.22
N ALA A 38 8.28 -15.19 5.46
CA ALA A 38 9.25 -14.26 6.02
C ALA A 38 8.64 -13.36 7.10
N ALA A 39 7.42 -12.86 6.90
CA ALA A 39 6.73 -12.04 7.90
C ALA A 39 6.47 -12.81 9.20
N GLU A 40 6.08 -14.08 9.11
CA GLU A 40 5.90 -14.97 10.27
C GLU A 40 7.23 -15.19 11.01
N GLU A 41 8.31 -15.52 10.29
CA GLU A 41 9.65 -15.71 10.87
C GLU A 41 10.20 -14.44 11.53
N LEU A 42 9.91 -13.27 10.96
CA LEU A 42 10.33 -11.97 11.48
C LEU A 42 9.43 -11.47 12.63
N GLY A 43 8.30 -12.15 12.90
CA GLY A 43 7.34 -11.73 13.91
C GLY A 43 6.58 -10.44 13.57
N ILE A 44 6.39 -10.15 12.28
CA ILE A 44 5.71 -8.95 11.78
C ILE A 44 4.37 -9.33 11.17
N ASN A 45 3.32 -8.57 11.49
CA ASN A 45 2.04 -8.75 10.81
C ASN A 45 2.12 -8.18 9.38
N LEU A 46 1.82 -8.98 8.36
CA LEU A 46 1.74 -8.53 6.97
C LEU A 46 0.27 -8.41 6.54
N ILE A 47 -0.12 -7.23 6.05
CA ILE A 47 -1.45 -6.99 5.44
C ILE A 47 -1.25 -6.67 3.96
N LEU A 48 -1.97 -7.42 3.12
CA LEU A 48 -2.02 -7.22 1.66
C LEU A 48 -3.37 -6.64 1.28
N GLY A 49 -3.38 -5.37 0.88
CA GLY A 49 -4.58 -4.60 0.55
C GLY A 49 -4.95 -4.58 -0.93
N GLY A 50 -4.20 -5.29 -1.80
CA GLY A 50 -4.31 -5.22 -3.25
C GLY A 50 -3.55 -4.02 -3.83
N HIS A 51 -2.79 -4.23 -4.91
CA HIS A 51 -1.94 -3.21 -5.51
C HIS A 51 -2.76 -2.04 -6.04
N TYR A 52 -3.77 -2.35 -6.87
CA TYR A 52 -4.67 -1.34 -7.40
C TYR A 52 -5.38 -0.58 -6.28
N ALA A 53 -5.99 -1.31 -5.34
CA ALA A 53 -6.81 -0.73 -4.28
C ALA A 53 -6.01 0.24 -3.40
N THR A 54 -4.75 -0.11 -3.09
CA THR A 54 -3.85 0.73 -2.30
C THR A 54 -3.24 1.91 -3.06
N GLU A 55 -3.39 2.01 -4.38
CA GLU A 55 -2.84 3.13 -5.17
C GLU A 55 -3.90 4.09 -5.74
N THR A 56 -5.20 3.81 -5.56
CA THR A 56 -6.25 4.70 -6.09
C THR A 56 -6.38 6.02 -5.36
N PHE A 57 -6.03 6.10 -4.07
CA PHE A 57 -6.28 7.30 -3.29
C PHE A 57 -5.34 8.46 -3.63
N GLY A 58 -4.12 8.17 -4.11
CA GLY A 58 -3.15 9.20 -4.49
C GLY A 58 -3.64 10.03 -5.68
N VAL A 59 -4.07 9.37 -6.76
CA VAL A 59 -4.59 10.04 -7.96
C VAL A 59 -5.90 10.81 -7.67
N LYS A 60 -6.79 10.25 -6.83
CA LYS A 60 -8.01 10.93 -6.38
C LYS A 60 -7.70 12.20 -5.58
N ALA A 61 -6.75 12.13 -4.64
CA ALA A 61 -6.33 13.28 -3.83
C ALA A 61 -5.68 14.36 -4.70
N LEU A 62 -4.84 13.96 -5.66
CA LEU A 62 -4.23 14.89 -6.62
C LEU A 62 -5.31 15.60 -7.45
N ALA A 63 -6.24 14.85 -8.04
CA ALA A 63 -7.33 15.40 -8.84
C ALA A 63 -8.19 16.38 -8.02
N ALA A 64 -8.58 16.02 -6.80
CA ALA A 64 -9.31 16.90 -5.90
C ALA A 64 -8.53 18.20 -5.59
N ARG A 65 -7.21 18.10 -5.34
CA ARG A 65 -6.36 19.27 -5.09
C ARG A 65 -6.26 20.19 -6.31
N LEU A 66 -6.10 19.63 -7.50
CA LEU A 66 -6.03 20.40 -8.75
C LEU A 66 -7.39 21.05 -9.07
N SER A 67 -8.48 20.32 -8.87
CA SER A 67 -9.84 20.82 -9.04
C SER A 67 -10.10 22.03 -8.15
N LYS A 68 -9.74 21.97 -6.86
CA LYS A 68 -9.88 23.10 -5.94
C LYS A 68 -9.04 24.31 -6.34
N LYS A 69 -7.81 24.09 -6.84
CA LYS A 69 -6.87 25.17 -7.18
C LYS A 69 -7.18 25.85 -8.50
N PHE A 70 -7.66 25.09 -9.49
CA PHE A 70 -7.78 25.52 -10.87
C PHE A 70 -9.21 25.44 -11.42
N SER A 71 -10.18 25.11 -10.58
CA SER A 71 -11.60 24.94 -10.95
C SER A 71 -11.81 23.93 -12.10
N LEU A 72 -10.98 22.88 -12.13
CA LEU A 72 -11.06 21.84 -13.16
C LEU A 72 -12.07 20.76 -12.75
N PRO A 73 -13.01 20.35 -13.63
CA PRO A 73 -13.82 19.17 -13.38
C PRO A 73 -12.95 17.91 -13.48
N TRP A 74 -13.30 16.88 -12.73
CA TRP A 74 -12.62 15.59 -12.81
C TRP A 74 -13.56 14.43 -12.46
N GLN A 75 -13.21 13.25 -12.94
CA GLN A 75 -13.87 12.00 -12.62
C GLN A 75 -12.80 10.93 -12.41
N PHE A 76 -13.00 10.06 -11.41
CA PHE A 76 -12.19 8.85 -11.29
C PHE A 76 -12.80 7.75 -12.16
N ILE A 77 -12.02 7.19 -13.08
CA ILE A 77 -12.42 6.03 -13.87
C ILE A 77 -11.91 4.78 -13.15
N ASP A 78 -12.81 4.15 -12.38
CA ASP A 78 -12.48 2.95 -11.62
C ASP A 78 -12.42 1.72 -12.53
N ARG A 79 -11.28 1.02 -12.53
CA ARG A 79 -11.05 -0.23 -13.27
C ARG A 79 -10.29 -1.23 -12.38
N PRO A 80 -10.96 -1.86 -11.41
CA PRO A 80 -10.32 -2.81 -10.52
C PRO A 80 -9.82 -4.04 -11.29
N THR A 81 -8.63 -4.52 -10.93
CA THR A 81 -7.97 -5.69 -11.55
C THR A 81 -8.37 -7.01 -10.89
N GLY A 82 -8.87 -6.96 -9.64
CA GLY A 82 -9.10 -8.15 -8.83
C GLY A 82 -7.82 -8.78 -8.28
N LEU A 83 -6.70 -8.06 -8.40
CA LEU A 83 -5.38 -8.39 -7.86
C LEU A 83 -5.07 -7.45 -6.68
#